data_AF-A0A967D2H9-F1
#
_entry.id   AF-A0A967D2H9-F1
#
_cell.length_a   1.000
_cell.length_b   1.000
_cell.length_c   1.000
_cell.angle_alpha   90.00
_cell.angle_beta   90.00
_cell.angle_gamma   90.00
#
_symmetry.space_group_name_H-M   'P 1'
#
loop_
_entity.id
_entity.type
_entity.pdbx_description
1 polymer ?
#
loop_
_entity_poly.entity_id
_entity_poly.type
_entity_poly.pdbx_seq_one_letter_code
_entity_poly.pdbx_strand_id
1 'polypeptide(L)' 'MVAVQFMGPDGKELAIDARELFGVKQGAEVVVTGVASFNPKLALPIIQLKGEGIFIRKTP' A
#
# COMPACT_ATOMS: atom_id res chain seq x y z
N MET A 1 -4.58 2.49 -11.81
CA MET A 1 -5.14 1.72 -10.67
C MET A 1 -3.98 1.19 -9.85
N VAL A 2 -3.99 1.38 -8.53
CA VAL A 2 -2.96 0.87 -7.62
C VAL A 2 -3.64 -0.09 -6.66
N ALA A 3 -3.06 -1.28 -6.46
CA ALA A 3 -3.51 -2.24 -5.47
C ALA A 3 -2.59 -2.15 -4.24
N VAL A 4 -3.18 -2.10 -3.05
CA VAL A 4 -2.46 -2.13 -1.78
C VAL A 4 -2.82 -3.42 -1.07
N GLN A 5 -1.81 -4.18 -0.67
CA GLN A 5 -1.94 -5.41 0.10
C GLN A 5 -1.12 -5.27 1.37
N PHE A 6 -1.63 -5.81 2.47
CA PHE A 6 -0.94 -5.79 3.76
C PHE A 6 -0.36 -7.17 4.00
N MET A 7 0.94 -7.24 4.25
CA MET A 7 1.67 -8.49 4.46
C MET A 7 2.03 -8.63 5.94
N GLY A 8 1.77 -9.79 6.50
CA GLY A 8 2.21 -10.17 7.84
C GLY A 8 3.73 -10.38 7.91
N PRO A 9 4.31 -10.48 9.12
CA PRO A 9 5.72 -10.81 9.30
C PRO A 9 6.13 -12.16 8.69
N ASP A 10 5.15 -13.04 8.51
CA ASP A 10 5.27 -14.35 7.88
C ASP A 10 5.25 -14.29 6.34
N GLY A 11 5.11 -13.09 5.77
CA GLY A 11 5.04 -12.89 4.32
C GLY A 11 3.72 -13.37 3.70
N LYS A 12 2.66 -13.52 4.49
CA LYS A 12 1.30 -13.80 3.97
C LYS A 12 0.45 -12.54 3.96
N GLU A 13 -0.51 -12.50 3.04
CA GLU A 13 -1.50 -11.43 3.01
C GLU A 13 -2.37 -11.49 4.27
N LEU A 14 -2.50 -10.35 4.94
CA LEU A 14 -3.45 -10.16 6.02
C LEU A 14 -4.81 -9.83 5.40
N ALA A 15 -5.84 -10.60 5.76
CA ALA A 15 -7.21 -10.36 5.33
C ALA A 15 -7.83 -9.20 6.13
N ILE A 16 -7.37 -7.97 5.88
CA ILE A 16 -7.82 -6.74 6.54
C ILE A 16 -8.40 -5.76 5.53
N ASP A 17 -9.56 -5.20 5.84
CA ASP A 17 -10.06 -4.02 5.14
C ASP A 17 -9.26 -2.79 5.60
N ALA A 18 -8.25 -2.46 4.83
CA ALA A 18 -7.40 -1.30 5.09
C ALA A 18 -8.18 0.02 5.12
N ARG A 19 -9.29 0.13 4.39
CA ARG A 19 -10.07 1.37 4.37
C ARG A 19 -10.72 1.60 5.72
N GLU A 20 -11.28 0.53 6.29
CA GLU A 20 -11.85 0.57 7.63
C GLU A 20 -10.76 0.81 8.68
N LEU A 21 -9.66 0.04 8.62
CA LEU A 21 -8.58 0.09 9.63
C LEU A 21 -7.92 1.47 9.72
N PHE A 22 -7.67 2.12 8.58
CA PHE A 22 -7.04 3.45 8.54
C PHE A 22 -8.07 4.59 8.48
N GLY A 23 -9.37 4.31 8.41
CA GLY A 23 -10.42 5.33 8.26
C GLY A 23 -10.37 6.06 6.92
N VAL A 24 -9.91 5.39 5.86
CA VAL A 24 -9.84 5.96 4.50
C VAL A 24 -11.24 6.08 3.93
N LYS A 25 -11.69 7.32 3.74
CA LYS A 25 -12.97 7.63 3.09
C LYS A 25 -12.78 7.77 1.57
N GLN A 26 -13.87 7.63 0.82
CA GLN A 26 -13.85 7.92 -0.62
C GLN A 26 -13.37 9.35 -0.87
N GLY A 27 -12.47 9.53 -1.83
CA GLY A 27 -11.86 10.83 -2.14
C GLY A 27 -10.71 11.24 -1.23
N ALA A 28 -10.38 10.46 -0.19
CA ALA A 28 -9.21 10.72 0.65
C ALA A 28 -7.90 10.44 -0.11
N GLU A 29 -6.90 11.31 0.09
CA GLU A 29 -5.54 11.09 -0.40
C GLU A 29 -4.75 10.25 0.62
N VAL A 30 -4.28 9.07 0.20
CA VAL A 30 -3.43 8.19 1.02
C VAL A 30 -1.99 8.29 0.53
N VAL A 31 -1.07 8.52 1.46
CA VAL A 31 0.37 8.59 1.21
C VAL A 31 1.02 7.36 1.85
N VAL A 32 1.71 6.57 1.04
CA VAL A 32 2.54 5.45 1.50
C VAL A 32 4.00 5.80 1.27
N THR A 33 4.80 5.78 2.33
CA THR A 33 6.24 6.01 2.26
C THR A 33 6.98 4.70 2.44
N GLY A 34 8.10 4.53 1.74
CA GLY A 34 8.94 3.36 1.90
C GLY A 34 9.91 3.17 0.74
N VAL A 35 10.46 1.96 0.64
CA VAL A 35 11.45 1.63 -0.38
C VAL A 35 10.77 1.01 -1.59
N ALA A 36 10.89 1.66 -2.74
CA ALA A 36 10.43 1.13 -4.01
C ALA A 36 11.48 0.18 -4.60
N SER A 37 11.00 -0.89 -5.22
CA SER A 37 11.82 -1.83 -5.98
C SER A 37 11.12 -2.19 -7.28
N PHE A 38 11.92 -2.44 -8.31
CA PHE A 38 11.44 -2.89 -9.60
C PHE A 38 12.16 -4.19 -9.95
N ASN A 39 11.38 -5.23 -10.25
CA ASN A 39 11.92 -6.52 -10.69
C ASN A 39 11.58 -6.74 -12.17
N PRO A 40 12.56 -6.61 -13.08
CA PRO A 40 12.31 -6.77 -14.51
C PRO A 40 11.97 -8.21 -14.92
N LYS A 41 12.11 -9.19 -14.02
CA LYS A 41 11.80 -10.60 -14.27
C LYS A 41 10.33 -10.95 -14.03
N LEU A 42 9.53 -10.03 -13.48
CA LEU A 42 8.10 -10.24 -13.30
C LEU A 42 7.38 -10.17 -14.65
N ALA A 43 6.38 -11.03 -14.83
CA ALA A 43 5.59 -11.07 -16.07
C ALA A 43 4.83 -9.75 -16.33
N LEU A 44 4.53 -8.99 -15.29
CA LEU A 44 3.93 -7.67 -15.36
C LEU A 44 4.91 -6.64 -14.78
N PRO A 45 5.14 -5.50 -15.48
CA PRO A 45 6.04 -4.46 -15.00
C PRO A 45 5.37 -3.68 -13.87
N ILE A 46 5.59 -4.14 -12.64
CA ILE A 46 5.05 -3.52 -11.42
C ILE A 46 6.17 -2.95 -10.56
N ILE A 47 5.92 -1.76 -10.00
CA ILE A 47 6.74 -1.21 -8.92
C ILE A 47 6.20 -1.77 -7.62
N GLN A 48 7.05 -2.46 -6.86
CA GLN A 48 6.73 -2.96 -5.54
C GLN A 48 7.26 -1.98 -4.51
N LEU A 49 6.38 -1.44 -3.67
CA LEU A 49 6.77 -0.56 -2.58
C LEU A 49 6.65 -1.29 -1.25
N LYS A 50 7.78 -1.46 -0.55
CA LYS A 50 7.78 -1.93 0.84
C LYS A 50 7.49 -0.73 1.74
N GLY A 51 6.25 -0.63 2.20
CA GLY A 51 5.78 0.49 3.03
C GLY A 51 6.41 0.47 4.43
N GLU A 52 6.87 1.63 4.88
CA GLU A 52 7.35 1.91 6.24
C GLU A 52 6.37 2.82 7.00
N GLY A 53 5.52 3.56 6.29
CA GLY A 53 4.52 4.44 6.86
C GLY A 53 3.32 4.64 5.92
N ILE A 54 2.14 4.81 6.51
CA ILE A 54 0.89 5.07 5.81
C ILE A 54 0.21 6.26 6.49
N PHE A 55 -0.16 7.27 5.70
CA PHE A 55 -0.75 8.51 6.19
C PHE A 55 -1.96 8.87 5.34
N ILE A 56 -3.00 9.41 5.99
CA ILE A 56 -4.08 10.11 5.27
C ILE A 56 -3.68 11.58 5.18
N ARG A 57 -3.50 12.10 3.97
CA ARG A 57 -3.24 13.51 3.76
C ARG A 57 -4.51 14.27 4.09
N LYS A 58 -4.46 15.14 5.09
CA LYS A 58 -5.52 16.14 5.30
C LYS A 58 -5.43 17.12 4.13
N THR A 59 -6.47 17.14 3.30
CA THR A 59 -6.67 18.26 2.37
C THR A 59 -6.84 19.55 3.19
N PRO A 60 -6.25 20.67 2.73
CA PRO A 60 -6.45 21.98 3.35
C PRO A 60 -7.93 22.37 3.47
#